data_AF-A0A1X0N9Z7-F1
#
_entry.id   AF-A0A1X0N9Z7-F1
#
_cell.length_a   1.000
_cell.length_b   1.000
_cell.length_c   1.000
_cell.angle_alpha   90.00
_cell.angle_beta   90.00
_cell.angle_gamma   90.00
#
_symmetry.space_group_name_H-M   'P 1'
#
loop_
_entity.id
_entity.type
_entity.pdbx_description
1 polymer ?
#
loop_
_entity_poly.entity_id
_entity_poly.type
_entity_poly.pdbx_seq_one_letter_code
_entity_poly.pdbx_strand_id
1 'polypeptide(L)'
;MDSTQQSDDDGIIRIQRLVPGQVDVVLGSHPSRKVSPRPRKPRAYGLWLAGLVVVGCLGAMITSHLHKPKAVPLPVAEPPAVEAQTSWIDSESVPTASPSPATLRREAYVLPKTEPASAAASNAPLQPLDNCLKNGNVIDESVLNCRFGQVPRPTQTEPAQGMVSAGYMADFKADAARPAARPSRPYKVATVSIREWDGRNRYRAQWRVYDNTIDGDSVCENFLARSVERRECRKSAQVNFREECREWTKRANRDRDQESRNAEQRYCEAASTFTP
;
A
#
# COMPACT_ATOMS: atom_id res chain seq x y z
N MET A 1 32.18 -35.50 30.00
CA MET A 1 32.22 -34.21 29.30
C MET A 1 31.78 -34.48 27.89
N ASP A 2 30.62 -33.97 27.48
CA ASP A 2 30.43 -33.42 26.13
C ASP A 2 29.08 -32.72 26.05
N SER A 3 29.13 -31.52 25.47
CA SER A 3 28.21 -30.41 25.68
C SER A 3 26.95 -30.52 24.82
N THR A 4 25.79 -30.41 25.45
CA THR A 4 24.53 -30.01 24.81
C THR A 4 24.62 -28.54 24.41
N GLN A 5 25.00 -28.25 23.16
CA GLN A 5 24.89 -26.91 22.60
C GLN A 5 23.57 -26.81 21.84
N GLN A 6 22.59 -26.23 22.51
CA GLN A 6 21.29 -25.89 21.94
C GLN A 6 21.49 -24.70 20.99
N SER A 7 21.17 -24.89 19.72
CA SER A 7 21.33 -23.85 18.69
C SER A 7 20.27 -22.77 18.88
N ASP A 8 20.72 -21.52 19.02
CA ASP A 8 19.86 -20.33 18.99
C ASP A 8 19.11 -20.25 17.65
N ASP A 9 17.79 -20.13 17.74
CA ASP A 9 16.85 -20.19 16.63
C ASP A 9 16.51 -18.75 16.20
N ASP A 10 17.30 -18.19 15.27
CA ASP A 10 17.25 -16.79 14.83
C ASP A 10 16.02 -16.43 13.97
N GLY A 11 14.96 -17.24 13.94
CA GLY A 11 13.73 -16.95 13.19
C GLY A 11 13.93 -16.84 11.66
N ILE A 12 15.08 -17.24 11.14
CA ILE A 12 15.41 -17.30 9.71
C ILE A 12 15.28 -18.75 9.24
N ILE A 13 14.36 -18.99 8.30
CA ILE A 13 14.17 -20.31 7.69
C ILE A 13 15.38 -20.65 6.82
N ARG A 14 16.26 -21.53 7.30
CA ARG A 14 17.36 -22.09 6.51
C ARG A 14 16.89 -23.36 5.82
N ILE A 15 16.53 -23.27 4.54
CA ILE A 15 16.22 -24.45 3.72
C ILE A 15 17.55 -25.10 3.30
N GLN A 16 18.00 -26.14 4.01
CA GLN A 16 19.06 -27.01 3.51
C GLN A 16 18.44 -28.09 2.63
N ARG A 17 18.85 -28.14 1.36
CA ARG A 17 18.56 -29.28 0.48
C ARG A 17 19.38 -30.48 0.94
N LEU A 18 18.74 -31.41 1.65
CA LEU A 18 19.23 -32.78 1.72
C LEU A 18 18.67 -33.60 0.55
N VAL A 19 19.44 -34.62 0.20
CA VAL A 19 19.32 -35.61 -0.90
C VAL A 19 17.87 -36.05 -1.18
N PRO A 20 17.46 -36.27 -2.45
CA PRO A 20 16.05 -36.42 -2.82
C PRO A 20 15.48 -37.74 -2.28
N GLY A 21 14.36 -37.67 -1.56
CA GLY A 21 13.59 -38.87 -1.18
C GLY A 21 12.58 -38.70 -0.05
N GLN A 22 12.72 -37.69 0.82
CA GLN A 22 11.77 -37.48 1.91
C GLN A 22 11.54 -35.99 2.14
N VAL A 23 10.26 -35.60 2.14
CA VAL A 23 9.80 -34.26 2.51
C VAL A 23 9.20 -34.40 3.91
N ASP A 24 9.90 -33.89 4.92
CA ASP A 24 9.33 -33.75 6.26
C ASP A 24 8.65 -32.39 6.36
N VAL A 25 7.31 -32.39 6.45
CA VAL A 25 6.52 -31.16 6.54
C VAL A 25 6.35 -30.82 8.01
N VAL A 26 7.26 -30.01 8.54
CA VAL A 26 7.08 -29.42 9.86
C VAL A 26 6.05 -28.30 9.75
N LEU A 27 4.79 -28.63 10.07
CA LEU A 27 3.71 -27.66 10.27
C LEU A 27 4.04 -26.82 11.53
N GLY A 28 4.79 -25.75 11.33
CA GLY A 28 5.04 -24.75 12.36
C GLY A 28 3.71 -24.20 12.88
N SER A 29 3.43 -24.47 14.15
CA SER A 29 2.26 -23.95 14.85
C SER A 29 2.32 -22.43 14.90
N HIS A 30 1.25 -21.78 14.44
CA HIS A 30 1.14 -20.34 14.39
C HIS A 30 1.22 -19.76 15.82
N PRO A 31 1.97 -18.68 16.06
CA PRO A 31 2.04 -18.10 17.40
C PRO A 31 0.67 -17.54 17.80
N SER A 32 0.09 -18.13 18.85
CA SER A 32 -1.06 -17.55 19.54
C SER A 32 -0.68 -16.17 20.08
N ARG A 33 -1.44 -15.17 19.63
CA ARG A 33 -1.27 -13.75 19.99
C ARG A 33 -1.42 -13.60 21.51
N LYS A 34 -0.30 -13.49 22.23
CA LYS A 34 -0.31 -13.13 23.66
C LYS A 34 -0.94 -11.74 23.80
N VAL A 35 -2.12 -11.67 24.39
CA VAL A 35 -2.77 -10.42 24.76
C VAL A 35 -1.96 -9.81 25.91
N SER A 36 -1.18 -8.77 25.63
CA SER A 36 -0.53 -7.99 26.68
C SER A 36 -1.59 -7.38 27.60
N PRO A 37 -1.52 -7.58 28.94
CA PRO A 37 -2.42 -6.91 29.86
C PRO A 37 -2.19 -5.39 29.75
N ARG A 38 -3.26 -4.65 29.47
CA ARG A 38 -3.23 -3.19 29.46
C ARG A 38 -2.76 -2.69 30.84
N PRO A 39 -1.86 -1.70 30.91
CA PRO A 39 -1.47 -1.12 32.19
C PRO A 39 -2.71 -0.50 32.85
N ARG A 40 -3.07 -1.02 34.03
CA ARG A 40 -4.09 -0.40 34.89
C ARG A 40 -3.56 0.97 35.31
N LYS A 41 -4.10 2.04 34.71
CA LYS A 41 -3.83 3.40 35.18
C LYS A 41 -4.27 3.51 36.65
N PRO A 42 -3.45 4.07 37.55
CA PRO A 42 -3.81 4.21 38.95
C PRO A 42 -4.96 5.22 39.07
N ARG A 43 -6.13 4.76 39.53
CA ARG A 43 -7.33 5.57 39.78
C ARG A 43 -7.06 6.77 40.70
N ALA A 44 -5.98 6.74 41.48
CA ALA A 44 -5.57 7.83 42.38
C ALA A 44 -5.18 9.12 41.63
N TYR A 45 -4.59 9.03 40.44
CA TYR A 45 -4.15 10.23 39.71
C TYR A 45 -5.32 11.02 39.13
N GLY A 46 -6.39 10.33 38.72
CA GLY A 46 -7.62 10.97 38.23
C GLY A 46 -8.37 11.72 39.33
N LEU A 47 -8.42 11.16 40.54
CA LEU A 47 -9.02 11.82 41.70
C LEU A 47 -8.21 13.04 42.17
N TRP A 48 -6.88 12.97 42.10
CA TRP A 48 -6.01 14.09 42.44
C TRP A 48 -6.16 15.25 41.46
N LEU A 49 -6.20 14.97 40.14
CA LEU A 49 -6.45 15.98 39.12
C LEU A 49 -7.85 16.60 39.24
N ALA A 50 -8.87 15.80 39.55
CA ALA A 50 -10.21 16.31 39.80
C ALA A 50 -10.25 17.25 41.02
N GLY A 51 -9.52 16.92 42.09
CA GLY A 51 -9.36 17.79 43.25
C GLY A 51 -8.74 19.14 42.91
N LEU A 52 -7.68 19.16 42.10
CA LEU A 52 -7.04 20.41 41.66
C LEU A 52 -7.95 21.28 40.80
N VAL A 53 -8.77 20.67 39.93
CA VAL A 53 -9.75 21.40 39.11
C VAL A 53 -10.82 22.07 40.00
N VAL A 54 -11.33 21.37 41.01
CA VAL A 54 -12.33 21.92 41.94
C VAL A 54 -11.75 23.09 42.75
N VAL A 55 -10.53 22.95 43.26
CA VAL A 55 -9.85 24.04 44.00
C VAL A 55 -9.59 25.25 43.09
N GLY A 56 -9.17 25.02 41.84
CA GLY A 56 -8.99 26.08 40.85
C GLY A 56 -10.29 26.82 40.54
N CYS A 57 -11.40 26.11 40.35
CA CYS A 57 -12.73 26.71 40.11
C CYS A 57 -13.20 27.53 41.32
N LEU A 58 -13.00 27.04 42.55
CA LEU A 58 -13.37 27.78 43.76
C LEU A 58 -12.52 29.06 43.93
N GLY A 59 -11.21 28.99 43.65
CA GLY A 59 -10.34 30.17 43.64
C GLY A 59 -10.72 31.20 42.58
N ALA A 60 -11.10 30.76 41.38
CA ALA A 60 -11.59 31.62 40.30
C ALA A 60 -12.93 32.31 40.68
N MET A 61 -13.84 31.58 41.32
CA MET A 61 -15.10 32.16 41.79
C MET A 61 -14.84 33.25 42.85
N ILE A 62 -13.99 32.99 43.85
CA ILE A 62 -13.68 33.97 44.90
C ILE A 62 -13.01 35.23 44.34
N THR A 63 -12.08 35.08 43.39
CA THR A 63 -11.42 36.22 42.73
C THR A 63 -12.35 37.01 41.81
N SER A 64 -13.33 36.35 41.18
CA SER A 64 -14.37 37.01 40.37
C SER A 64 -15.36 37.82 41.21
N HIS A 65 -15.66 37.41 42.44
CA HIS A 65 -16.51 38.19 43.35
C HIS A 65 -15.83 39.46 43.92
N LEU A 66 -14.50 39.52 43.91
CA LEU A 66 -13.72 40.68 44.33
C LEU A 66 -13.50 41.70 43.20
N HIS A 67 -13.61 41.28 41.93
CA HIS A 67 -13.53 42.17 40.78
C HIS A 67 -14.92 42.62 40.35
N LYS A 68 -15.39 43.75 40.91
CA LYS A 68 -16.54 44.46 40.35
C LYS A 68 -16.21 44.85 38.89
N PRO A 69 -16.99 44.43 37.89
CA PRO A 69 -16.79 44.91 36.53
C PRO A 69 -17.09 46.40 36.50
N LYS A 70 -16.09 47.21 36.14
CA LYS A 70 -16.28 48.62 35.85
C LYS A 70 -17.05 48.71 34.54
N ALA A 71 -18.32 49.08 34.62
CA ALA A 71 -19.17 49.31 33.47
C ALA A 71 -18.55 50.41 32.60
N VAL A 72 -18.15 50.04 31.38
CA VAL A 72 -17.80 50.98 30.32
C VAL A 72 -19.11 51.37 29.65
N PRO A 73 -19.50 52.66 29.59
CA PRO A 73 -20.69 53.07 28.87
C PRO A 73 -20.49 52.93 27.37
N LEU A 74 -21.43 52.24 26.72
CA LEU A 74 -21.65 52.29 25.27
C LEU A 74 -22.12 53.68 24.85
N PRO A 75 -21.64 54.24 23.72
CA PRO A 75 -22.44 55.18 22.96
C PRO A 75 -23.32 54.46 21.93
N VAL A 76 -24.52 55.00 21.80
CA VAL A 76 -25.70 54.56 21.05
C VAL A 76 -25.60 54.95 19.56
N ALA A 77 -26.11 54.03 18.73
CA ALA A 77 -26.71 54.10 17.38
C ALA A 77 -26.49 55.31 16.45
N GLU A 78 -26.23 55.02 15.16
CA GLU A 78 -27.10 55.43 14.03
C GLU A 78 -26.75 54.69 12.72
N PRO A 79 -27.70 54.02 12.05
CA PRO A 79 -27.64 53.77 10.60
C PRO A 79 -28.81 54.45 9.87
N PRO A 80 -28.55 55.07 8.72
CA PRO A 80 -29.28 54.73 7.50
C PRO A 80 -28.32 54.66 6.28
N ALA A 81 -28.61 54.08 5.13
CA ALA A 81 -29.87 53.93 4.44
C ALA A 81 -29.82 52.74 3.49
N VAL A 82 -30.99 52.14 3.31
CA VAL A 82 -31.36 51.26 2.20
C VAL A 82 -31.47 52.12 0.95
N GLU A 83 -30.84 51.71 -0.15
CA GLU A 83 -31.32 52.09 -1.48
C GLU A 83 -31.29 50.88 -2.41
N ALA A 84 -32.48 50.54 -2.88
CA ALA A 84 -32.77 49.52 -3.85
C ALA A 84 -32.60 50.09 -5.27
N GLN A 85 -32.21 49.23 -6.23
CA GLN A 85 -32.92 48.95 -7.49
C GLN A 85 -31.95 48.27 -8.48
N THR A 86 -32.15 47.00 -8.81
CA THR A 86 -32.91 46.51 -9.99
C THR A 86 -32.10 46.64 -11.29
N SER A 87 -31.68 45.52 -11.89
CA SER A 87 -32.16 45.13 -13.23
C SER A 87 -31.56 43.81 -13.77
N TRP A 88 -32.48 42.88 -14.06
CA TRP A 88 -32.61 42.01 -15.24
C TRP A 88 -31.38 41.20 -15.74
N ILE A 89 -31.35 39.87 -15.55
CA ILE A 89 -31.89 38.77 -16.40
C ILE A 89 -30.93 38.31 -17.52
N ASP A 90 -30.89 36.98 -17.68
CA ASP A 90 -30.45 36.15 -18.82
C ASP A 90 -28.96 35.75 -18.87
N SER A 91 -28.56 34.48 -19.11
CA SER A 91 -29.27 33.30 -19.62
C SER A 91 -28.67 31.98 -19.12
N GLU A 92 -29.57 31.02 -19.00
CA GLU A 92 -29.42 29.57 -19.02
C GLU A 92 -28.66 29.06 -20.27
N SER A 93 -27.78 28.06 -20.14
CA SER A 93 -27.73 26.91 -21.07
C SER A 93 -26.69 25.85 -20.66
N VAL A 94 -27.21 24.68 -20.31
CA VAL A 94 -26.62 23.32 -20.39
C VAL A 94 -27.77 22.47 -20.98
N PRO A 95 -27.60 21.32 -21.69
CA PRO A 95 -26.45 20.42 -21.89
C PRO A 95 -26.14 20.21 -23.40
N THR A 96 -25.10 19.49 -23.82
CA THR A 96 -25.14 18.03 -24.03
C THR A 96 -23.87 17.64 -24.80
N ALA A 97 -23.27 16.49 -24.47
CA ALA A 97 -22.80 15.44 -25.40
C ALA A 97 -21.56 14.70 -24.87
N SER A 98 -21.82 13.58 -24.20
CA SER A 98 -20.94 12.40 -24.27
C SER A 98 -21.30 11.60 -25.52
N PRO A 99 -20.32 10.95 -26.16
CA PRO A 99 -20.55 9.59 -26.64
C PRO A 99 -19.43 8.61 -26.24
N SER A 100 -19.89 7.59 -25.51
CA SER A 100 -19.53 6.16 -25.52
C SER A 100 -18.06 5.68 -25.61
N PRO A 101 -17.64 4.74 -24.74
CA PRO A 101 -16.44 3.94 -24.89
C PRO A 101 -16.75 2.63 -25.64
N ALA A 102 -16.09 2.39 -26.77
CA ALA A 102 -16.07 1.05 -27.37
C ALA A 102 -14.87 0.87 -28.28
N THR A 103 -13.90 0.06 -27.85
CA THR A 103 -13.42 -1.10 -28.64
C THR A 103 -12.56 -1.97 -27.74
N LEU A 104 -13.21 -2.92 -27.05
CA LEU A 104 -12.58 -4.17 -26.66
C LEU A 104 -12.12 -4.85 -27.94
N ARG A 105 -10.81 -5.03 -28.09
CA ARG A 105 -10.16 -5.80 -29.14
C ARG A 105 -10.66 -7.24 -29.04
N ARG A 106 -11.70 -7.57 -29.80
CA ARG A 106 -12.21 -8.93 -29.96
C ARG A 106 -11.22 -9.68 -30.83
N GLU A 107 -10.23 -10.29 -30.20
CA GLU A 107 -9.34 -11.24 -30.87
C GLU A 107 -10.19 -12.42 -31.33
N ALA A 108 -10.27 -12.59 -32.65
CA ALA A 108 -10.96 -13.72 -33.26
C ALA A 108 -10.19 -14.99 -32.86
N TYR A 109 -10.81 -15.81 -32.02
CA TYR A 109 -10.38 -17.17 -31.78
C TYR A 109 -10.53 -17.94 -33.10
N VAL A 110 -9.44 -18.08 -33.84
CA VAL A 110 -9.36 -19.05 -34.94
C VAL A 110 -9.24 -20.40 -34.28
N LEU A 111 -10.36 -21.12 -34.15
CA LEU A 111 -10.30 -22.55 -33.89
C LEU A 111 -9.55 -23.20 -35.06
N PRO A 112 -8.53 -24.05 -34.80
CA PRO A 112 -8.03 -24.94 -35.83
C PRO A 112 -9.18 -25.85 -36.24
N LYS A 113 -9.59 -25.73 -37.50
CA LYS A 113 -10.46 -26.69 -38.14
C LYS A 113 -9.71 -28.02 -38.17
N THR A 114 -9.98 -28.90 -37.21
CA THR A 114 -9.61 -30.31 -37.32
C THR A 114 -10.49 -30.90 -38.42
N GLU A 115 -10.00 -30.84 -39.65
CA GLU A 115 -10.44 -31.77 -40.67
C GLU A 115 -10.20 -33.18 -40.13
N PRO A 116 -11.21 -34.06 -40.09
CA PRO A 116 -10.93 -35.47 -39.89
C PRO A 116 -10.01 -35.85 -41.03
N ALA A 117 -8.77 -36.21 -40.69
CA ALA A 117 -7.81 -36.79 -41.61
C ALA A 117 -8.59 -37.82 -42.42
N SER A 118 -8.77 -37.50 -43.71
CA SER A 118 -9.45 -38.37 -44.64
C SER A 118 -8.80 -39.72 -44.49
N ALA A 119 -9.64 -40.72 -44.24
CA ALA A 119 -9.31 -42.12 -44.26
C ALA A 119 -8.64 -42.46 -45.61
N ALA A 120 -7.35 -42.20 -45.73
CA ALA A 120 -6.45 -42.94 -46.58
C ALA A 120 -6.15 -44.24 -45.82
N ALA A 121 -7.20 -45.05 -45.68
CA ALA A 121 -7.02 -46.48 -45.50
C ALA A 121 -6.18 -46.92 -46.69
N SER A 122 -4.90 -47.15 -46.44
CA SER A 122 -3.99 -47.83 -47.33
C SER A 122 -4.65 -49.15 -47.72
N ASN A 123 -5.26 -49.19 -48.91
CA ASN A 123 -5.74 -50.39 -49.56
C ASN A 123 -4.54 -51.24 -50.02
N ALA A 124 -3.68 -51.60 -49.09
CA ALA A 124 -2.64 -52.61 -49.28
C ALA A 124 -3.17 -53.91 -48.67
N PRO A 125 -3.07 -55.07 -49.36
CA PRO A 125 -3.49 -56.33 -48.80
C PRO A 125 -2.65 -56.61 -47.55
N LEU A 126 -3.28 -56.58 -46.37
CA LEU A 126 -2.63 -56.93 -45.12
C LEU A 126 -2.15 -58.38 -45.22
N GLN A 127 -0.83 -58.58 -45.40
CA GLN A 127 -0.28 -59.92 -45.38
C GLN A 127 -0.41 -60.53 -43.98
N PRO A 128 -0.72 -61.83 -43.86
CA PRO A 128 -0.81 -62.51 -42.58
C PRO A 128 0.55 -62.44 -41.88
N LEU A 129 0.53 -62.17 -40.56
CA LEU A 129 1.72 -61.94 -39.75
C LEU A 129 2.72 -63.10 -39.82
N ASP A 130 2.23 -64.32 -40.02
CA ASP A 130 3.02 -65.55 -40.17
C ASP A 130 3.98 -65.50 -41.36
N ASN A 131 3.63 -64.79 -42.44
CA ASN A 131 4.52 -64.62 -43.60
C ASN A 131 5.62 -63.58 -43.36
N CYS A 132 5.46 -62.71 -42.35
CA CYS A 132 6.40 -61.64 -42.04
C CYS A 132 7.33 -62.01 -40.87
N LEU A 133 6.95 -62.97 -40.01
CA LEU A 133 7.76 -63.46 -38.91
C LEU A 133 8.81 -64.46 -39.42
N LYS A 134 10.07 -64.03 -39.51
CA LYS A 134 11.19 -64.94 -39.86
C LYS A 134 11.73 -65.63 -38.60
N ASN A 135 11.37 -66.89 -38.40
CA ASN A 135 11.99 -67.90 -37.50
C ASN A 135 12.53 -67.40 -36.14
N GLY A 136 11.87 -66.42 -35.53
CA GLY A 136 12.23 -65.83 -34.25
C GLY A 136 11.12 -64.90 -33.78
N ASN A 137 10.78 -64.97 -32.50
CA ASN A 137 9.68 -64.20 -31.87
C ASN A 137 9.98 -62.68 -31.72
N VAL A 138 10.90 -62.13 -32.50
CA VAL A 138 11.32 -60.73 -32.38
C VAL A 138 10.61 -59.92 -33.48
N ILE A 139 9.72 -59.03 -33.06
CA ILE A 139 9.02 -58.09 -33.95
C ILE A 139 9.92 -56.87 -34.14
N ASP A 140 10.54 -56.75 -35.30
CA ASP A 140 11.35 -55.60 -35.68
C ASP A 140 10.63 -54.70 -36.71
N GLU A 141 11.26 -53.57 -37.06
CA GLU A 141 10.74 -52.60 -38.03
C GLU A 141 10.51 -53.25 -39.43
N SER A 142 11.19 -54.37 -39.72
CA SER A 142 11.01 -55.12 -40.96
C SER A 142 9.71 -55.93 -40.99
N VAL A 143 9.30 -56.49 -39.85
CA VAL A 143 7.99 -57.18 -39.69
C VAL A 143 6.85 -56.17 -39.82
N LEU A 144 7.00 -54.99 -39.22
CA LEU A 144 6.03 -53.90 -39.32
C LEU A 144 5.89 -53.40 -40.76
N ASN A 145 7.01 -53.19 -41.45
CA ASN A 145 6.99 -52.75 -42.84
C ASN A 145 6.47 -53.82 -43.81
N CYS A 146 6.68 -55.10 -43.52
CA CYS A 146 6.15 -56.22 -44.29
C CYS A 146 4.62 -56.31 -44.20
N ARG A 147 4.05 -56.08 -43.01
CA ARG A 147 2.60 -56.19 -42.80
C ARG A 147 1.84 -54.94 -43.19
N PHE A 148 2.40 -53.76 -42.91
CA PHE A 148 1.70 -52.48 -43.00
C PHE A 148 2.26 -51.53 -44.08
N GLY A 149 3.30 -51.94 -44.82
CA GLY A 149 4.03 -51.05 -45.72
C GLY A 149 4.94 -50.06 -44.97
N GLN A 150 5.54 -49.09 -45.66
CA GLN A 150 6.44 -48.10 -45.05
C GLN A 150 5.72 -47.32 -43.94
N VAL A 151 6.05 -47.62 -42.69
CA VAL A 151 5.53 -46.89 -41.54
C VAL A 151 6.26 -45.54 -41.47
N PRO A 152 5.57 -44.39 -41.39
CA PRO A 152 6.23 -43.11 -41.24
C PRO A 152 7.09 -43.12 -39.97
N ARG A 153 8.41 -42.95 -40.14
CA ARG A 153 9.32 -42.79 -39.01
C ARG A 153 8.92 -41.51 -38.30
N PRO A 154 8.66 -41.52 -36.97
CA PRO A 154 8.43 -40.29 -36.25
C PRO A 154 9.69 -39.45 -36.40
N THR A 155 9.59 -38.34 -37.12
CA THR A 155 10.66 -37.37 -37.23
C THR A 155 10.98 -36.88 -35.82
N GLN A 156 12.16 -37.23 -35.32
CA GLN A 156 12.87 -36.40 -34.35
C GLN A 156 12.81 -34.97 -34.91
N THR A 157 12.39 -33.91 -34.23
CA THR A 157 12.57 -33.55 -32.84
C THR A 157 11.58 -32.41 -32.57
N GLU A 158 10.52 -32.61 -31.77
CA GLU A 158 10.04 -31.51 -30.95
C GLU A 158 10.56 -31.76 -29.54
N PRO A 159 11.38 -30.85 -28.97
CA PRO A 159 11.81 -31.00 -27.59
C PRO A 159 10.56 -31.09 -26.74
N ALA A 160 10.50 -32.08 -25.84
CA ALA A 160 9.37 -32.28 -24.95
C ALA A 160 9.00 -30.94 -24.28
N GLN A 161 7.95 -30.32 -24.79
CA GLN A 161 7.49 -29.04 -24.29
C GLN A 161 6.84 -29.37 -22.95
N GLY A 162 7.54 -29.04 -21.86
CA GLY A 162 7.02 -29.22 -20.51
C GLY A 162 5.62 -28.61 -20.41
N MET A 163 4.82 -29.07 -19.44
CA MET A 163 3.42 -28.64 -19.25
C MET A 163 3.22 -27.12 -19.00
N VAL A 164 4.25 -26.31 -19.17
CA VAL A 164 4.28 -24.87 -18.97
C VAL A 164 4.62 -24.20 -20.29
N SER A 165 3.78 -23.26 -20.72
CA SER A 165 4.02 -22.52 -21.96
C SER A 165 5.33 -21.72 -21.88
N ALA A 166 5.99 -21.55 -23.02
CA ALA A 166 7.20 -20.72 -23.10
C ALA A 166 6.93 -19.28 -22.60
N GLY A 167 5.72 -18.75 -22.85
CA GLY A 167 5.28 -17.46 -22.33
C GLY A 167 5.23 -17.42 -20.81
N TYR A 168 4.61 -18.41 -20.16
CA TYR A 168 4.55 -18.47 -18.69
C TYR A 168 5.94 -18.58 -18.06
N MET A 169 6.84 -19.38 -18.66
CA MET A 169 8.24 -19.48 -18.20
C MET A 169 8.98 -18.14 -18.35
N ALA A 170 8.71 -17.38 -19.41
CA ALA A 170 9.29 -16.05 -19.61
C ALA A 170 8.78 -15.05 -18.57
N ASP A 171 7.46 -15.02 -18.33
CA ASP A 171 6.84 -14.13 -17.34
C ASP A 171 7.31 -14.46 -15.92
N PHE A 172 7.34 -15.74 -15.56
CA PHE A 172 7.83 -16.17 -14.25
C PHE A 172 9.30 -15.80 -14.04
N LYS A 173 10.15 -15.97 -15.06
CA LYS A 173 11.55 -15.54 -15.00
C LYS A 173 11.68 -14.03 -14.92
N ALA A 174 10.85 -13.28 -15.64
CA ALA A 174 10.82 -11.83 -15.57
C ALA A 174 10.43 -11.35 -14.16
N ASP A 175 9.39 -11.94 -13.56
CA ASP A 175 8.94 -11.61 -12.21
C ASP A 175 9.95 -12.04 -11.13
N ALA A 176 10.60 -13.20 -11.29
CA ALA A 176 11.66 -13.66 -10.39
C ALA A 176 12.93 -12.80 -10.48
N ALA A 177 13.22 -12.23 -11.65
CA ALA A 177 14.34 -11.32 -11.87
C ALA A 177 14.02 -9.87 -11.49
N ARG A 178 12.76 -9.53 -11.17
CA ARG A 178 12.43 -8.20 -10.68
C ARG A 178 13.16 -7.97 -9.36
N PRO A 179 13.98 -6.90 -9.26
CA PRO A 179 14.58 -6.56 -7.98
C PRO A 179 13.46 -6.34 -6.98
N ALA A 180 13.55 -7.02 -5.83
CA ALA A 180 12.64 -6.80 -4.72
C ALA A 180 12.50 -5.29 -4.51
N ALA A 181 11.26 -4.79 -4.40
CA ALA A 181 10.99 -3.38 -4.17
C ALA A 181 11.93 -2.88 -3.07
N ARG A 182 12.67 -1.80 -3.36
CA ARG A 182 13.73 -1.29 -2.48
C ARG A 182 13.24 -1.30 -1.03
N PRO A 183 14.01 -1.85 -0.07
CA PRO A 183 13.60 -1.85 1.33
C PRO A 183 13.31 -0.41 1.73
N SER A 184 12.05 -0.13 2.06
CA SER A 184 11.63 1.21 2.45
C SER A 184 12.37 1.60 3.71
N ARG A 185 13.04 2.77 3.71
CA ARG A 185 13.66 3.33 4.92
C ARG A 185 12.59 3.39 6.02
N PRO A 186 12.91 2.99 7.28
CA PRO A 186 11.95 3.07 8.37
C PRO A 186 11.54 4.53 8.57
N TYR A 187 10.24 4.77 8.72
CA TYR A 187 9.68 6.10 8.95
C TYR A 187 8.68 6.08 10.10
N LYS A 188 8.49 7.25 10.71
CA LYS A 188 7.43 7.50 11.69
C LYS A 188 6.35 8.34 11.03
N VAL A 189 5.09 8.03 11.28
CA VAL A 189 3.96 8.86 10.81
C VAL A 189 3.61 9.85 11.89
N ALA A 190 3.81 11.14 11.62
CA ALA A 190 3.31 12.22 12.47
C ALA A 190 1.87 12.55 12.07
N THR A 191 1.00 12.72 13.07
CA THR A 191 -0.38 13.18 12.87
C THR A 191 -0.58 14.45 13.66
N VAL A 192 -0.97 15.54 13.00
CA VAL A 192 -1.17 16.85 13.62
C VAL A 192 -2.49 17.44 13.17
N SER A 193 -3.15 18.17 14.08
CA SER A 193 -4.33 18.95 13.74
C SER A 193 -3.91 20.37 13.38
N ILE A 194 -4.11 20.77 12.12
CA ILE A 194 -3.67 22.06 11.57
C ILE A 194 -4.90 22.93 11.35
N ARG A 195 -4.83 24.21 11.71
CA ARG A 195 -5.92 25.16 11.50
C ARG A 195 -6.07 25.47 10.00
N GLU A 196 -7.31 25.47 9.51
CA GLU A 196 -7.62 25.97 8.17
C GLU A 196 -7.21 27.45 8.04
N TRP A 197 -6.74 27.85 6.86
CA TRP A 197 -6.26 29.22 6.64
C TRP A 197 -7.40 30.25 6.73
N ASP A 198 -8.55 29.94 6.14
CA ASP A 198 -9.75 30.79 6.05
C ASP A 198 -10.92 30.28 6.93
N GLY A 199 -10.81 29.06 7.46
CA GLY A 199 -11.88 28.37 8.17
C GLY A 199 -11.75 28.34 9.70
N ARG A 200 -12.84 27.90 10.34
CA ARG A 200 -12.86 27.53 11.77
C ARG A 200 -12.50 26.06 12.00
N ASN A 201 -12.44 25.24 10.95
CA ASN A 201 -12.14 23.82 11.11
C ASN A 201 -10.63 23.58 11.18
N ARG A 202 -10.27 22.31 11.40
CA ARG A 202 -8.89 21.85 11.45
C ARG A 202 -8.73 20.66 10.52
N TYR A 203 -7.68 20.68 9.70
CA TYR A 203 -7.25 19.51 8.95
C TYR A 203 -6.55 18.53 9.89
N ARG A 204 -6.91 17.25 9.79
CA ARG A 204 -6.10 16.17 10.35
C ARG A 204 -5.03 15.81 9.35
N ALA A 205 -3.89 16.47 9.44
CA ALA A 205 -2.77 16.26 8.54
C ALA A 205 -1.90 15.10 9.02
N GLN A 206 -1.40 14.32 8.07
CA GLN A 206 -0.41 13.27 8.31
C GLN A 206 0.79 13.47 7.39
N TRP A 207 1.97 13.13 7.87
CA TRP A 207 3.21 13.07 7.09
C TRP A 207 4.17 12.06 7.70
N ARG A 208 5.13 11.64 6.88
CA ARG A 208 6.22 10.76 7.24
C ARG A 208 7.41 11.58 7.71
N VAL A 209 8.08 11.06 8.73
CA VAL A 209 9.32 11.60 9.28
C VAL A 209 10.37 10.51 9.17
N TYR A 210 11.43 10.80 8.42
CA TYR A 210 12.60 9.95 8.30
C TYR A 210 13.68 10.50 9.22
N ASP A 211 14.10 9.70 10.20
CA ASP A 211 15.06 10.11 11.23
C ASP A 211 14.58 11.37 11.98
N ASN A 212 15.00 12.56 11.56
CA ASN A 212 14.53 13.84 12.07
C ASN A 212 14.05 14.83 10.97
N THR A 213 13.89 14.38 9.73
CA THR A 213 13.47 15.22 8.60
C THR A 213 12.06 14.86 8.16
N ILE A 214 11.23 15.88 7.96
CA ILE A 214 9.86 15.70 7.45
C ILE A 214 9.94 15.52 5.93
N ASP A 215 9.28 14.48 5.43
CA ASP A 215 9.12 14.29 3.99
C ASP A 215 7.99 15.19 3.48
N GLY A 216 8.36 16.23 2.73
CA GLY A 216 7.45 17.21 2.16
C GLY A 216 6.40 16.62 1.22
N ASP A 217 6.71 15.53 0.51
CA ASP A 217 5.76 14.91 -0.44
C ASP A 217 4.65 14.15 0.29
N SER A 218 4.98 13.59 1.45
CA SER A 218 4.04 12.89 2.33
C SER A 218 3.09 13.81 3.10
N VAL A 219 3.29 15.14 3.05
CA VAL A 219 2.43 16.08 3.77
C VAL A 219 1.01 16.06 3.23
N CYS A 220 0.07 15.81 4.15
CA CYS A 220 -1.36 15.65 3.89
C CYS A 220 -1.67 14.44 2.99
N GLU A 221 -0.85 13.38 3.07
CA GLU A 221 -1.03 12.16 2.27
C GLU A 221 -2.32 11.39 2.59
N ASN A 222 -2.91 11.63 3.75
CA ASN A 222 -4.21 11.07 4.13
C ASN A 222 -5.40 11.58 3.29
N PHE A 223 -5.20 12.63 2.47
CA PHE A 223 -6.17 13.12 1.50
C PHE A 223 -5.81 12.65 0.08
N LEU A 224 -6.82 12.53 -0.79
CA LEU A 224 -6.63 12.12 -2.18
C LEU A 224 -5.68 13.10 -2.91
N ALA A 225 -4.76 12.56 -3.71
CA ALA A 225 -3.63 13.32 -4.29
C ALA A 225 -4.04 14.58 -5.08
N ARG A 226 -5.20 14.56 -5.74
CA ARG A 226 -5.72 15.67 -6.56
C ARG A 226 -6.91 16.40 -5.91
N SER A 227 -7.13 16.20 -4.62
CA SER A 227 -8.27 16.80 -3.93
C SER A 227 -7.97 18.23 -3.48
N VAL A 228 -9.02 19.03 -3.37
CA VAL A 228 -8.93 20.41 -2.89
C VAL A 228 -8.45 20.41 -1.44
N GLU A 229 -8.92 19.47 -0.63
CA GLU A 229 -8.55 19.32 0.78
C GLU A 229 -7.05 19.07 0.93
N ARG A 230 -6.43 18.28 0.04
CA ARG A 230 -4.97 18.07 0.09
C ARG A 230 -4.21 19.36 -0.20
N ARG A 231 -4.65 20.13 -1.20
CA ARG A 231 -4.01 21.40 -1.58
C ARG A 231 -4.12 22.44 -0.47
N GLU A 232 -5.30 22.59 0.12
CA GLU A 232 -5.52 23.53 1.23
C GLU A 232 -4.81 23.07 2.51
N CYS A 233 -4.83 21.77 2.82
CA CYS A 233 -4.09 21.20 3.94
C CYS A 233 -2.58 21.46 3.81
N ARG A 234 -1.99 21.31 2.60
CA ARG A 234 -0.58 21.62 2.36
C ARG A 234 -0.27 23.10 2.56
N LYS A 235 -1.12 24.02 2.06
CA LYS A 235 -0.95 25.46 2.31
C LYS A 235 -0.99 25.79 3.81
N SER A 236 -1.98 25.25 4.53
CA SER A 236 -2.06 25.40 5.98
C SER A 236 -0.85 24.78 6.70
N ALA A 237 -0.33 23.65 6.21
CA ALA A 237 0.86 23.00 6.76
C ALA A 237 2.12 23.86 6.62
N GLN A 238 2.27 24.60 5.52
CA GLN A 238 3.38 25.55 5.36
C GLN A 238 3.39 26.60 6.49
N VAL A 239 2.21 27.13 6.83
CA VAL A 239 2.06 28.11 7.93
C VAL A 239 2.33 27.43 9.27
N ASN A 240 1.78 26.24 9.49
CA ASN A 240 2.00 25.46 10.70
C ASN A 240 3.48 25.15 10.94
N PHE A 241 4.25 24.77 9.92
CA PHE A 241 5.69 24.52 10.08
C PHE A 241 6.45 25.78 10.49
N ARG A 242 6.07 26.96 9.97
CA ARG A 242 6.67 28.23 10.40
C ARG A 242 6.32 28.58 11.84
N GLU A 243 5.09 28.32 12.28
CA GLU A 243 4.66 28.53 13.67
C GLU A 243 5.35 27.56 14.63
N GLU A 244 5.37 26.27 14.30
CA GLU A 244 6.06 25.24 15.08
C GLU A 244 7.56 25.53 15.16
N CYS A 245 8.22 25.91 14.06
CA CYS A 245 9.62 26.32 14.10
C CYS A 245 9.86 27.44 15.13
N ARG A 246 9.03 28.50 15.12
CA ARG A 246 9.14 29.60 16.10
C ARG A 246 8.92 29.13 17.53
N GLU A 247 7.95 28.27 17.77
CA GLU A 247 7.65 27.76 19.11
C GLU A 247 8.72 26.80 19.63
N TRP A 248 9.23 25.91 18.78
CA TRP A 248 10.31 25.00 19.13
C TRP A 248 11.64 25.71 19.31
N THR A 249 11.95 26.77 18.55
CA THR A 249 13.12 27.62 18.83
C THR A 249 13.04 28.26 20.21
N LYS A 250 11.87 28.77 20.61
CA LYS A 250 11.70 29.33 21.96
C LYS A 250 11.89 28.26 23.05
N ARG A 251 11.31 27.06 22.86
CA ARG A 251 11.44 25.94 23.81
C ARG A 251 12.88 25.42 23.87
N ALA A 252 13.55 25.23 22.74
CA ALA A 252 14.93 24.78 22.68
C ALA A 252 15.88 25.76 23.39
N ASN A 253 15.63 27.07 23.27
CA ASN A 253 16.40 28.08 24.02
C ASN A 253 16.13 28.05 25.53
N ARG A 254 14.91 27.72 25.95
CA ARG A 254 14.50 27.66 27.36
C ARG A 254 14.96 26.37 28.03
N ASP A 255 14.58 25.23 27.47
CA ASP A 255 14.73 23.91 28.09
C ASP A 255 16.14 23.35 27.84
N ARG A 256 16.78 23.75 26.73
CA ARG A 256 18.13 23.33 26.30
C ARG A 256 18.32 21.82 26.10
N ASP A 257 17.23 21.08 26.05
CA ASP A 257 17.21 19.64 25.82
C ASP A 257 17.46 19.25 24.36
N GLN A 258 18.07 18.08 24.15
CA GLN A 258 18.34 17.55 22.82
C GLN A 258 17.06 17.28 22.01
N GLU A 259 15.99 16.85 22.68
CA GLU A 259 14.70 16.61 22.01
C GLU A 259 14.10 17.91 21.47
N SER A 260 14.15 18.99 22.25
CA SER A 260 13.69 20.32 21.84
C SER A 260 14.51 20.85 20.66
N ARG A 261 15.84 20.67 20.68
CA ARG A 261 16.72 21.02 19.55
C ARG A 261 16.44 20.19 18.30
N ASN A 262 16.20 18.89 18.45
CA ASN A 262 15.85 18.02 17.33
C ASN A 262 14.50 18.43 16.72
N ALA A 263 13.49 18.72 17.56
CA ALA A 263 12.20 19.20 17.11
C ALA A 263 12.30 20.56 16.40
N GLU A 264 13.08 21.49 16.95
CA GLU A 264 13.41 22.77 16.31
C GLU A 264 13.99 22.56 14.91
N GLN A 265 15.07 21.77 14.81
CA GLN A 265 15.71 21.50 13.53
C GLN A 265 14.73 20.92 12.51
N ARG A 266 13.93 19.92 12.93
CA ARG A 266 12.94 19.27 12.07
C ARG A 266 11.91 20.24 11.50
N TYR A 267 11.32 21.08 12.35
CA TYR A 267 10.27 22.00 11.91
C TYR A 267 10.82 23.20 11.16
N CYS A 268 12.00 23.70 11.52
CA CYS A 268 12.64 24.81 10.81
C CYS A 268 13.20 24.39 9.44
N GLU A 269 13.73 23.17 9.31
CA GLU A 269 14.10 22.59 8.02
C GLU A 269 12.86 22.45 7.12
N ALA A 270 11.77 21.89 7.65
CA ALA A 270 10.51 21.79 6.91
C ALA A 270 9.96 23.18 6.53
N ALA A 271 10.00 24.17 7.42
CA ALA A 271 9.51 25.51 7.15
C ALA A 271 10.27 26.24 6.02
N SER A 272 11.55 25.88 5.80
CA SER A 272 12.40 26.48 4.76
C SER A 272 12.34 25.74 3.42
N THR A 273 12.19 24.41 3.44
CA THR A 273 12.24 23.56 2.24
C THR A 273 10.86 23.23 1.68
N PHE A 274 9.81 23.25 2.51
CA PHE A 274 8.49 22.82 2.10
C PHE A 274 7.77 23.86 1.23
N THR A 275 7.40 23.40 0.03
CA THR A 275 6.55 24.13 -0.91
C THR A 275 5.23 23.36 -1.13
N PRO A 276 4.07 23.96 -0.81
CA PRO A 276 2.77 23.30 -0.87
C PRO A 276 2.28 23.02 -2.29
#